data_AF-A0A084ZF76-F1
#
_entry.id   AF-A0A084ZF76-F1
#
_cell.length_a   1.000
_cell.length_b   1.000
_cell.length_c   1.000
_cell.angle_alpha   90.00
_cell.angle_beta   90.00
_cell.angle_gamma   90.00
#
_symmetry.space_group_name_H-M   'P 1'
#
loop_
_entity.id
_entity.type
_entity.pdbx_description
1 polymer ?
#
loop_
_entity_poly.entity_id
_entity_poly.type
_entity_poly.pdbx_seq_one_letter_code
_entity_poly.pdbx_strand_id
1 'polypeptide(L)'
;MDFRRRSRGHQYLLPALCVSAVFSGISFTSVAAPGDEQFILQQQRQQALEQQLTPPVPDIRLSPSEHSAGRLVFPAETPCFPLHSVTLTGHNDLPRWLPLQRLANQAVGHCLGTQGINMLMSTLQNRMISHGWTTSRVLAPAQDLKSGHLQLAVVPGKIRHVE
;
A
#
# COMPACT_ATOMS: atom_id res chain seq x y z
N MET A 1 -43.94 -8.07 -14.85
CA MET A 1 -43.64 -7.34 -13.60
C MET A 1 -44.94 -7.22 -12.81
N ASP A 2 -45.62 -8.32 -12.51
CA ASP A 2 -45.30 -9.35 -11.52
C ASP A 2 -45.19 -8.80 -10.10
N PHE A 3 -46.30 -8.78 -9.37
CA PHE A 3 -46.27 -8.71 -7.91
C PHE A 3 -47.53 -9.32 -7.29
N ARG A 4 -47.29 -10.36 -6.48
CA ARG A 4 -48.11 -10.91 -5.39
C ARG A 4 -49.57 -11.27 -5.70
N ARG A 5 -49.86 -12.58 -5.71
CA ARG A 5 -51.14 -13.09 -5.21
C ARG A 5 -50.97 -13.89 -3.92
N ARG A 6 -51.46 -13.21 -2.89
CA ARG A 6 -51.87 -13.56 -1.54
C ARG A 6 -52.37 -14.98 -1.29
N SER A 7 -52.13 -15.38 -0.05
CA SER A 7 -52.39 -16.65 0.63
C SER A 7 -53.83 -16.91 1.04
N ARG A 8 -54.01 -18.12 1.60
CA ARG A 8 -55.14 -18.68 2.39
C ARG A 8 -56.34 -19.05 1.53
N GLY A 9 -56.79 -20.29 1.48
CA GLY A 9 -56.67 -21.40 2.43
C GLY A 9 -58.09 -21.89 2.68
N HIS A 10 -58.35 -23.19 2.61
CA HIS A 10 -59.56 -23.79 3.17
C HIS A 10 -59.37 -25.28 3.35
N GLN A 11 -60.08 -25.77 4.35
CA GLN A 11 -59.78 -26.89 5.22
C GLN A 11 -60.98 -27.82 5.19
N TYR A 12 -60.83 -29.04 4.66
CA TYR A 12 -61.84 -30.11 4.73
C TYR A 12 -61.08 -31.45 4.67
N LEU A 13 -60.97 -32.18 5.79
CA LEU A 13 -61.85 -33.24 6.28
C LEU A 13 -61.60 -34.62 5.62
N LEU A 14 -61.16 -35.55 6.48
CA LEU A 14 -60.88 -37.01 6.38
C LEU A 14 -62.03 -37.83 5.71
N PRO A 15 -61.80 -39.05 5.16
CA PRO A 15 -61.22 -40.18 5.93
C PRO A 15 -60.32 -41.18 5.17
N ALA A 16 -59.75 -42.06 6.01
CA ALA A 16 -58.82 -43.14 5.73
C ALA A 16 -59.29 -44.14 4.67
N LEU A 17 -58.35 -44.54 3.81
CA LEU A 17 -58.33 -45.87 3.19
C LEU A 17 -56.88 -46.27 2.93
N CYS A 18 -56.48 -47.33 3.63
CA CYS A 18 -55.19 -47.98 3.52
C CYS A 18 -55.00 -48.55 2.10
N VAL A 19 -53.97 -48.09 1.40
CA VAL A 19 -53.31 -48.89 0.36
C VAL A 19 -51.83 -48.91 0.70
N SER A 20 -51.43 -49.98 1.37
CA SER A 20 -50.05 -50.36 1.60
C SER A 20 -49.43 -50.78 0.27
N ALA A 21 -48.98 -49.81 -0.53
CA ALA A 21 -47.99 -50.08 -1.56
C ALA A 21 -46.62 -50.13 -0.88
N VAL A 22 -46.12 -51.35 -0.70
CA VAL A 22 -44.73 -51.61 -0.33
C VAL A 22 -43.86 -51.06 -1.46
N PHE A 23 -43.51 -49.77 -1.38
CA PHE A 23 -42.34 -49.26 -2.10
C PHE A 23 -41.13 -49.82 -1.37
N SER A 24 -40.73 -51.04 -1.73
CA SER A 24 -39.40 -51.54 -1.42
C SER A 24 -38.41 -50.49 -1.91
N GLY A 25 -37.79 -49.79 -0.97
CA GLY A 25 -36.78 -48.79 -1.24
C GLY A 25 -35.61 -49.45 -1.97
N ILE A 26 -35.47 -49.15 -3.25
CA ILE A 26 -34.19 -49.30 -3.92
C ILE A 26 -33.33 -48.15 -3.39
N SER A 27 -32.58 -48.42 -2.33
CA SER A 27 -31.49 -47.55 -1.92
C SER A 27 -30.41 -47.62 -3.01
N PHE A 28 -30.38 -46.65 -3.91
CA PHE A 28 -29.21 -46.43 -4.75
C PHE A 28 -28.10 -45.90 -3.84
N THR A 29 -27.19 -46.77 -3.41
CA THR A 29 -25.93 -46.34 -2.82
C THR A 29 -25.09 -45.76 -3.96
N SER A 30 -24.99 -44.43 -4.05
CA SER A 30 -24.03 -43.77 -4.93
C SER A 30 -22.62 -44.07 -4.43
N VAL A 31 -22.02 -45.16 -4.90
CA VAL A 31 -20.58 -45.36 -4.81
C VAL A 31 -19.95 -44.24 -5.63
N ALA A 32 -19.26 -43.31 -4.95
CA ALA A 32 -18.44 -42.31 -5.61
C ALA A 32 -17.54 -43.03 -6.62
N ALA A 33 -17.50 -42.52 -7.86
CA ALA A 33 -16.82 -43.22 -8.93
C ALA A 33 -15.33 -43.38 -8.55
N PRO A 34 -14.70 -44.54 -8.80
CA PRO A 34 -13.29 -44.78 -8.42
C PRO A 34 -12.29 -43.77 -9.02
N GLY A 35 -12.69 -42.93 -9.98
CA GLY A 35 -11.90 -41.82 -10.50
C GLY A 35 -11.79 -40.61 -9.57
N ASP A 36 -12.76 -40.38 -8.67
CA ASP A 36 -12.76 -39.21 -7.77
C ASP A 36 -11.69 -39.35 -6.68
N GLU A 37 -11.50 -40.57 -6.15
CA GLU A 37 -10.48 -40.85 -5.13
C GLU A 37 -9.06 -40.77 -5.71
N GLN A 38 -8.87 -41.26 -6.94
CA GLN A 38 -7.60 -41.15 -7.67
C GLN A 38 -7.25 -39.69 -7.99
N PHE A 39 -8.24 -38.89 -8.37
CA PHE A 39 -8.06 -37.47 -8.63
C PHE A 39 -7.62 -36.71 -7.36
N ILE A 40 -8.24 -36.99 -6.21
CA ILE A 40 -7.86 -36.38 -4.92
C ILE A 40 -6.41 -36.74 -4.56
N LEU A 41 -6.01 -38.00 -4.68
CA LEU A 41 -4.63 -38.44 -4.41
C LEU A 41 -3.62 -37.75 -5.32
N GLN A 42 -3.96 -37.57 -6.60
CA GLN A 42 -3.11 -36.88 -7.56
C GLN A 42 -2.96 -35.39 -7.21
N GLN A 43 -4.05 -34.73 -6.82
CA GLN A 43 -4.03 -33.33 -6.40
C GLN A 43 -3.18 -33.13 -5.14
N GLN A 44 -3.28 -34.02 -4.15
CA GLN A 44 -2.47 -33.95 -2.93
C GLN A 44 -0.97 -34.11 -3.23
N ARG A 45 -0.59 -35.04 -4.13
CA ARG A 45 0.80 -35.18 -4.57
C ARG A 45 1.33 -33.91 -5.23
N GLN A 46 0.51 -33.29 -6.09
CA GLN A 46 0.88 -32.05 -6.76
C GLN A 46 1.15 -30.91 -5.76
N GLN A 47 0.27 -30.72 -4.79
CA GLN A 47 0.44 -29.72 -3.73
C GLN A 47 1.68 -29.96 -2.87
N ALA A 48 1.95 -31.22 -2.52
CA ALA A 48 3.16 -31.57 -1.76
C ALA A 48 4.44 -31.28 -2.55
N LEU A 49 4.42 -31.52 -3.87
CA LEU A 49 5.53 -31.18 -4.75
C LEU A 49 5.76 -29.67 -4.81
N GLU A 50 4.69 -28.89 -4.96
CA GLU A 50 4.73 -27.42 -4.99
C GLU A 50 5.31 -26.85 -3.69
N GLN A 51 4.92 -27.39 -2.53
CA GLN A 51 5.46 -26.97 -1.24
C GLN A 51 6.95 -27.28 -1.09
N GLN A 52 7.42 -28.42 -1.60
CA GLN A 52 8.84 -28.79 -1.59
C GLN A 52 9.68 -27.93 -2.55
N LEU A 53 9.09 -27.52 -3.67
CA LEU A 53 9.74 -26.69 -4.68
C LEU A 53 9.69 -25.20 -4.37
N THR A 54 8.84 -24.77 -3.44
CA THR A 54 8.72 -23.36 -3.06
C THR A 54 9.92 -22.98 -2.17
N PRO A 55 10.86 -22.15 -2.66
CA PRO A 55 11.97 -21.70 -1.83
C PRO A 55 11.44 -20.88 -0.64
N PRO A 56 12.05 -20.98 0.55
CA PRO A 56 11.68 -20.13 1.68
C PRO A 56 11.94 -18.68 1.30
N VAL A 57 10.86 -17.88 1.24
CA VAL A 57 10.98 -16.43 1.01
C VAL A 57 11.40 -15.79 2.32
N PRO A 58 12.58 -15.13 2.40
CA PRO A 58 12.93 -14.38 3.59
C PRO A 58 11.89 -13.27 3.79
N ASP A 59 11.24 -13.23 4.96
CA ASP A 59 10.33 -12.15 5.32
C ASP A 59 11.15 -10.87 5.59
N ILE A 60 11.42 -10.09 4.54
CA ILE A 60 12.11 -8.81 4.65
C ILE A 60 11.08 -7.76 5.08
N ARG A 61 10.90 -7.64 6.40
CA ARG A 61 10.12 -6.55 6.97
C ARG A 61 10.99 -5.31 7.13
N LEU A 62 10.77 -4.33 6.26
CA LEU A 62 11.28 -2.97 6.48
C LEU A 62 10.49 -2.34 7.64
N SER A 63 11.19 -1.88 8.67
CA SER A 63 10.56 -1.09 9.72
C SER A 63 9.90 0.14 9.09
N PRO A 64 8.63 0.44 9.43
CA PRO A 64 8.01 1.66 8.95
C PRO A 64 8.85 2.84 9.45
N SER A 65 9.37 3.63 8.50
CA SER A 65 9.98 4.89 8.86
C SER A 65 8.87 5.82 9.35
N GLU A 66 9.04 6.34 10.56
CA GLU A 66 8.23 7.39 11.18
C GLU A 66 8.36 8.69 10.34
N HIS A 67 7.73 8.70 9.16
CA HIS A 67 7.72 9.84 8.27
C HIS A 67 6.61 10.78 8.73
N SER A 68 6.95 11.70 9.62
CA SER A 68 6.04 12.77 10.01
C SER A 68 5.75 13.65 8.79
N ALA A 69 4.62 13.39 8.13
CA ALA A 69 4.03 14.26 7.11
C ALA A 69 3.43 15.55 7.74
N GLY A 70 3.94 15.95 8.90
CA GLY A 70 3.42 17.03 9.73
C GLY A 70 4.10 18.37 9.45
N ARG A 71 3.69 19.36 10.23
CA ARG A 71 4.33 20.67 10.27
C ARG A 71 5.74 20.53 10.86
N LEU A 72 6.73 21.09 10.18
CA LEU A 72 8.09 21.19 10.66
C LEU A 72 8.17 22.19 11.81
N VAL A 73 8.85 21.79 12.89
CA VAL A 73 9.19 22.66 14.01
C VAL A 73 10.69 22.85 13.96
N PHE A 74 11.12 24.04 13.53
CA PHE A 74 12.54 24.35 13.40
C PHE A 74 13.17 24.70 14.74
N PRO A 75 14.45 24.33 14.97
CA PRO A 75 15.17 24.71 16.17
C PRO A 75 15.42 26.23 16.18
N ALA A 76 15.51 26.80 17.40
CA ALA A 76 16.07 28.14 17.56
C ALA A 76 17.60 28.03 17.52
N GLU A 77 18.24 28.70 16.56
CA GLU A 77 19.69 28.64 16.37
C GLU A 77 20.28 30.02 16.08
N THR A 78 21.58 30.18 16.35
CA THR A 78 22.34 31.39 16.05
C THR A 78 23.77 30.99 15.67
N PRO A 79 24.31 31.46 14.54
CA PRO A 79 23.70 32.38 13.56
C PRO A 79 22.58 31.72 12.73
N CYS A 80 21.59 32.52 12.30
CA CYS A 80 20.51 32.10 11.41
C CYS A 80 20.17 33.22 10.41
N PHE A 81 19.52 32.84 9.30
CA PHE A 81 19.07 33.77 8.27
C PHE A 81 17.54 33.73 8.14
N PRO A 82 16.84 34.88 8.15
CA PRO A 82 15.40 34.91 7.91
C PRO A 82 15.11 34.53 6.47
N LEU A 83 14.33 33.46 6.26
CA LEU A 83 13.99 32.98 4.92
C LEU A 83 12.67 33.59 4.44
N HIS A 84 12.73 34.35 3.36
CA HIS A 84 11.56 34.92 2.68
C HIS A 84 11.01 34.01 1.59
N SER A 85 11.85 33.17 0.98
CA SER A 85 11.41 32.18 0.02
C SER A 85 12.35 30.99 -0.05
N VAL A 86 11.81 29.88 -0.54
CA VAL A 86 12.56 28.66 -0.80
C VAL A 86 12.28 28.21 -2.23
N THR A 87 13.31 27.90 -3.00
CA THR A 87 13.16 27.35 -4.36
C THR A 87 13.78 25.98 -4.42
N LEU A 88 13.02 25.01 -4.92
CA LEU A 88 13.50 23.66 -5.18
C LEU A 88 13.74 23.50 -6.70
N THR A 89 14.98 23.31 -7.14
CA THR A 89 15.29 23.00 -8.55
C THR A 89 15.29 21.48 -8.78
N GLY A 90 15.10 21.04 -10.03
CA GLY A 90 15.11 19.61 -10.40
C GLY A 90 13.91 18.77 -9.93
N HIS A 91 13.06 19.30 -9.05
CA HIS A 91 11.90 18.57 -8.53
C HIS A 91 10.82 18.24 -9.59
N ASN A 92 10.86 18.91 -10.74
CA ASN A 92 9.96 18.64 -11.87
C ASN A 92 10.25 17.30 -12.55
N ASP A 93 11.44 16.72 -12.32
CA ASP A 93 11.78 15.38 -12.80
C ASP A 93 11.11 14.27 -11.97
N LEU A 94 10.48 14.64 -10.84
CA LEU A 94 9.68 13.76 -10.01
C LEU A 94 8.18 14.01 -10.25
N PRO A 95 7.31 13.03 -9.96
CA PRO A 95 5.88 13.18 -10.14
C PRO A 95 5.29 14.33 -9.33
N ARG A 96 4.41 15.11 -9.95
CA ARG A 96 3.76 16.28 -9.34
C ARG A 96 2.93 15.96 -8.08
N TRP A 97 2.53 14.71 -7.89
CA TRP A 97 1.81 14.28 -6.69
C TRP A 97 2.70 14.26 -5.44
N LEU A 98 4.03 14.31 -5.59
CA LEU A 98 5.00 14.42 -4.50
C LEU A 98 5.24 15.91 -4.19
N PRO A 99 4.65 16.48 -3.12
CA PRO A 99 4.57 17.93 -2.95
C PRO A 99 5.83 18.50 -2.30
N LEU A 100 7.00 18.29 -2.91
CA LEU A 100 8.30 18.67 -2.33
C LEU A 100 8.42 20.19 -2.12
N GLN A 101 8.01 21.00 -3.09
CA GLN A 101 8.03 22.46 -2.95
C GLN A 101 7.12 22.94 -1.79
N ARG A 102 5.96 22.30 -1.60
CA ARG A 102 5.06 22.63 -0.48
C ARG A 102 5.71 22.33 0.87
N LEU A 103 6.44 21.22 0.97
CA LEU A 103 7.20 20.85 2.16
C LEU A 103 8.35 21.81 2.41
N ALA A 104 9.11 22.16 1.36
CA ALA A 104 10.19 23.14 1.41
C ALA A 104 9.70 24.51 1.89
N ASN A 105 8.52 24.94 1.43
CA ASN A 105 7.91 26.21 1.80
C ASN A 105 7.54 26.32 3.29
N GLN A 106 7.56 25.23 4.07
CA GLN A 106 7.37 25.32 5.52
C GLN A 106 8.49 26.09 6.21
N ALA A 107 9.66 26.23 5.59
CA ALA A 107 10.77 27.04 6.10
C ALA A 107 10.59 28.55 5.86
N VAL A 108 9.63 28.97 5.03
CA VAL A 108 9.36 30.39 4.77
C VAL A 108 8.84 31.06 6.04
N GLY A 109 9.40 32.22 6.37
CA GLY A 109 9.08 32.96 7.59
C GLY A 109 9.85 32.49 8.83
N HIS A 110 10.70 31.48 8.72
CA HIS A 110 11.58 31.02 9.81
C HIS A 110 13.00 31.57 9.64
N CYS A 111 13.71 31.72 10.76
CA CYS A 111 15.14 31.99 10.77
C CYS A 111 15.89 30.66 10.83
N LEU A 112 16.55 30.26 9.73
CA LEU A 112 17.27 28.99 9.67
C LEU A 112 18.76 29.22 9.54
N GLY A 113 19.52 28.47 10.33
CA GLY A 113 20.94 28.24 10.18
C GLY A 113 21.18 26.82 9.65
N THR A 114 22.36 26.29 9.92
CA THR A 114 22.77 24.98 9.40
C THR A 114 21.90 23.84 9.92
N GLN A 115 21.44 23.90 11.18
CA GLN A 115 20.64 22.82 11.77
C GLN A 115 19.25 22.76 11.13
N GLY A 116 18.58 23.90 11.01
CA GLY A 116 17.26 24.01 10.39
C GLY A 116 17.27 23.64 8.91
N ILE A 117 18.31 24.04 8.16
CA ILE A 117 18.47 23.68 6.75
C ILE A 117 18.69 22.16 6.60
N ASN A 118 19.57 21.56 7.42
CA ASN A 118 19.81 20.12 7.39
C ASN A 118 18.56 19.32 7.76
N MET A 119 17.77 19.81 8.72
CA MET A 119 16.48 19.24 9.07
C MET A 119 15.52 19.28 7.88
N LEU A 120 15.38 20.44 7.22
CA LEU A 120 14.54 20.60 6.03
C LEU A 120 14.95 19.64 4.90
N MET A 121 16.25 19.57 4.61
CA MET A 121 16.80 18.67 3.60
C MET A 121 16.53 17.20 3.93
N SER A 122 16.73 16.80 5.19
CA SER A 122 16.47 15.44 5.65
C SER A 122 14.99 15.09 5.56
N THR A 123 14.09 16.03 5.89
CA THR A 123 12.65 15.81 5.72
C THR A 123 12.27 15.66 4.24
N LEU A 124 12.79 16.51 3.35
CA LEU A 124 12.56 16.40 1.90
C LEU A 124 13.07 15.05 1.37
N GLN A 125 14.27 14.65 1.79
CA GLN A 125 14.87 13.36 1.44
C GLN A 125 14.01 12.19 1.93
N ASN A 126 13.58 12.22 3.19
CA ASN A 126 12.73 11.19 3.77
C ASN A 126 11.37 11.13 3.08
N ARG A 127 10.83 12.28 2.66
CA ARG A 127 9.60 12.31 1.85
C ARG A 127 9.80 11.62 0.51
N MET A 128 10.92 11.83 -0.18
CA MET A 128 11.25 11.09 -1.40
C MET A 128 11.39 9.58 -1.15
N ILE A 129 12.11 9.18 -0.11
CA ILE A 129 12.31 7.78 0.28
C ILE A 129 10.97 7.08 0.57
N SER A 130 10.08 7.73 1.33
CA SER A 130 8.75 7.19 1.67
C SER A 130 7.86 6.89 0.45
N HIS A 131 8.23 7.43 -0.71
CA HIS A 131 7.52 7.31 -1.98
C HIS A 131 8.32 6.56 -3.05
N GLY A 132 9.37 5.83 -2.65
CA GLY A 132 10.15 4.95 -3.54
C GLY A 132 11.32 5.62 -4.28
N TRP A 133 11.58 6.91 -4.05
CA TRP A 133 12.66 7.65 -4.71
C TRP A 133 13.99 7.56 -3.95
N THR A 134 14.42 6.34 -3.63
CA THR A 134 15.55 6.05 -2.72
C THR A 134 16.92 6.47 -3.26
N THR A 135 17.09 6.49 -4.58
CA THR A 135 18.34 6.88 -5.25
C THR A 135 18.44 8.38 -5.51
N SER A 136 17.38 9.14 -5.23
CA SER A 136 17.35 10.60 -5.43
C SER A 136 17.95 11.33 -4.23
N ARG A 137 18.50 12.53 -4.45
CA ARG A 137 19.16 13.33 -3.40
C ARG A 137 18.65 14.77 -3.35
N VAL A 138 18.59 15.35 -2.15
CA VAL A 138 18.44 16.80 -1.95
C VAL A 138 19.81 17.40 -1.64
N LEU A 139 20.18 18.45 -2.36
CA LEU A 139 21.45 19.16 -2.20
C LEU A 139 21.21 20.65 -1.93
N ALA A 140 22.16 21.28 -1.23
CA ALA A 140 22.22 22.73 -1.07
C ALA A 140 23.47 23.24 -1.83
N PRO A 141 23.30 23.91 -2.98
CA PRO A 141 24.40 24.56 -3.69
C PRO A 141 25.05 25.66 -2.82
N ALA A 142 26.28 26.03 -3.16
CA ALA A 142 26.92 27.22 -2.58
C ALA A 142 26.09 28.46 -2.93
N GLN A 143 25.67 29.21 -1.91
CA GLN A 143 24.74 30.34 -2.03
C GLN A 143 24.90 31.31 -0.86
N ASP A 144 24.45 32.55 -1.05
CA ASP A 144 24.36 33.55 0.02
C ASP A 144 22.90 33.70 0.51
N LEU A 145 22.69 33.37 1.78
CA LEU A 145 21.37 33.39 2.43
C LEU A 145 21.00 34.77 2.99
N LYS A 146 21.87 35.78 2.94
CA LYS A 146 21.56 37.15 3.39
C LYS A 146 20.38 37.77 2.65
N SER A 147 20.15 37.35 1.41
CA SER A 147 18.99 37.76 0.61
C SER A 147 17.65 37.20 1.14
N GLY A 148 17.70 36.19 2.02
CA GLY A 148 16.54 35.45 2.49
C GLY A 148 15.97 34.46 1.46
N HIS A 149 16.72 34.15 0.40
CA HIS A 149 16.36 33.14 -0.59
C HIS A 149 17.18 31.87 -0.38
N LEU A 150 16.52 30.77 -0.01
CA LEU A 150 17.14 29.45 0.07
C LEU A 150 16.86 28.65 -1.22
N GLN A 151 17.90 28.23 -1.91
CA GLN A 151 17.83 27.34 -3.05
C GLN A 151 18.28 25.93 -2.65
N LEU A 152 17.43 24.94 -2.92
CA LEU A 152 17.77 23.52 -2.80
C LEU A 152 17.60 22.86 -4.17
N ALA A 153 18.37 21.81 -4.43
CA ALA A 153 18.31 21.06 -5.68
C ALA A 153 17.93 19.61 -5.41
N VAL A 154 16.94 19.10 -6.13
CA VAL A 154 16.62 17.68 -6.19
C VAL A 154 17.36 17.08 -7.38
N VAL A 155 18.18 16.07 -7.13
CA VAL A 155 18.92 15.32 -8.14
C VAL A 155 18.33 13.91 -8.22
N PRO A 156 17.60 13.57 -9.30
CA PRO A 156 17.04 12.24 -9.48
C PRO A 156 18.15 11.20 -9.69
N GLY A 157 18.05 10.08 -8.99
CA GLY A 157 18.90 8.92 -9.23
C GLY A 157 18.37 8.09 -10.41
N LYS A 158 19.27 7.57 -11.24
CA LYS A 158 18.94 6.64 -12.34
C LYS A 158 19.76 5.37 -12.22
N ILE A 159 19.12 4.22 -12.39
CA ILE A 159 19.78 2.92 -12.44
C ILE A 159 20.25 2.72 -13.88
N ARG A 160 21.55 2.49 -14.09
CA ARG A 160 22.13 2.33 -15.43
C ARG A 160 22.07 0.88 -15.95
N HIS A 161 22.32 -0.08 -15.07
CA HIS A 161 22.35 -1.50 -15.38
C HIS A 161 21.99 -2.30 -14.11
N VAL A 162 21.44 -3.49 -14.31
CA VAL A 162 21.19 -4.49 -13.28
C VAL A 162 21.91 -5.74 -13.75
N GLU A 163 22.78 -6.29 -12.90
CA GLU A 163 23.57 -7.49 -13.15
C GLU A 163 22.78 -8.77 -12.83
#